data_AF-A0A2H0LL00-F1
#
_entry.id   AF-A0A2H0LL00-F1
#
_cell.length_a   1.000
_cell.length_b   1.000
_cell.length_c   1.000
_cell.angle_alpha   90.00
_cell.angle_beta   90.00
_cell.angle_gamma   90.00
#
_symmetry.space_group_name_H-M   'P 1'
#
loop_
_entity.id
_entity.type
_entity.pdbx_description
1 polymer ?
#
loop_
_entity_poly.entity_id
_entity_poly.type
_entity_poly.pdbx_seq_one_letter_code
_entity_poly.pdbx_strand_id
1 'polypeptide(L)'
;MKKQKKIKTIDPATHQLSPRQEQLIKTQIRKNSKVIDFLIERIDLLINREKCPKDANTLLMFRKRLNIAMAENDTFRHVLWLHQHHQFKWRTLPKDLPDPVTFLVNRIKTRQQTAIASLCMK
;
A
#
# COMPACT_ATOMS: atom_id res chain seq x y z
N MET A 1 -22.74 -31.49 9.54
CA MET A 1 -21.84 -31.56 8.36
C MET A 1 -21.30 -30.17 8.05
N LYS A 2 -20.01 -29.90 8.29
CA LYS A 2 -19.38 -28.60 8.04
C LYS A 2 -19.01 -28.49 6.55
N LYS A 3 -19.65 -27.57 5.81
CA LYS A 3 -19.30 -27.26 4.41
C LYS A 3 -17.88 -26.67 4.37
N GLN A 4 -16.91 -27.49 3.96
CA GLN A 4 -15.57 -27.02 3.66
C GLN A 4 -15.65 -26.07 2.46
N LYS A 5 -15.33 -24.79 2.69
CA LYS A 5 -15.18 -23.81 1.62
C LYS A 5 -14.02 -24.28 0.73
N LYS A 6 -14.32 -24.69 -0.51
CA LYS A 6 -13.33 -24.96 -1.56
C LYS A 6 -12.38 -23.75 -1.65
N ILE A 7 -11.15 -23.94 -1.19
CA ILE A 7 -10.05 -23.02 -1.45
C ILE A 7 -9.81 -23.12 -2.96
N LYS A 8 -10.13 -22.05 -3.70
CA LYS A 8 -9.75 -21.96 -5.11
C LYS A 8 -8.23 -21.94 -5.16
N THR A 9 -7.65 -23.04 -5.60
CA THR A 9 -6.25 -23.17 -5.97
C THR A 9 -5.94 -22.05 -6.97
N ILE A 10 -5.04 -21.14 -6.59
CA ILE A 10 -4.61 -20.05 -7.45
C ILE A 10 -3.57 -20.67 -8.39
N ASP A 11 -3.88 -20.72 -9.68
CA ASP A 11 -2.95 -21.22 -10.69
C ASP A 11 -1.63 -20.44 -10.64
N PRO A 12 -0.47 -21.11 -10.54
CA PRO A 12 0.85 -20.46 -10.46
C PRO A 12 1.34 -19.86 -11.80
N ALA A 13 0.49 -19.80 -12.83
CA ALA A 13 0.90 -19.56 -14.22
C ALA A 13 0.48 -18.20 -14.83
N THR A 14 -0.11 -17.28 -14.06
CA THR A 14 -0.41 -15.93 -14.58
C THR A 14 -0.01 -14.87 -13.56
N HIS A 15 1.29 -14.57 -13.49
CA HIS A 15 1.86 -13.41 -12.79
C HIS A 15 1.52 -12.07 -13.48
N GLN A 16 0.40 -11.99 -14.17
CA GLN A 16 -0.13 -10.77 -14.77
C GLN A 16 -1.23 -10.24 -13.88
N LEU A 17 -1.13 -8.97 -13.50
CA LEU A 17 -2.22 -8.30 -12.80
C LEU A 17 -3.47 -8.37 -13.66
N SER A 18 -4.58 -8.81 -13.08
CA SER A 18 -5.89 -8.62 -13.69
C SER A 18 -6.14 -7.12 -13.90
N PRO A 19 -6.89 -6.69 -14.94
CA PRO A 19 -7.24 -5.28 -15.14
C PRO A 19 -7.86 -4.63 -13.89
N ARG A 20 -8.63 -5.41 -13.11
CA ARG A 20 -9.20 -4.96 -11.83
C ARG A 20 -8.14 -4.71 -10.77
N GLN A 21 -7.11 -5.54 -10.70
CA GLN A 21 -6.00 -5.39 -9.75
C GLN A 21 -5.09 -4.22 -10.14
N GLU A 22 -4.82 -4.05 -11.43
CA GLU A 22 -4.07 -2.89 -11.95
C GLU A 22 -4.81 -1.58 -11.62
N GLN A 23 -6.12 -1.52 -11.87
CA GLN A 23 -6.94 -0.35 -11.52
C GLN A 23 -6.90 -0.06 -10.02
N LEU A 24 -7.00 -1.10 -9.19
CA LEU A 24 -6.94 -0.99 -7.74
C LEU A 24 -5.59 -0.43 -7.27
N ILE A 25 -4.47 -0.90 -7.85
CA ILE A 25 -3.12 -0.37 -7.59
C ILE A 25 -3.03 1.11 -8.02
N LYS A 26 -3.49 1.47 -9.23
CA LYS A 26 -3.52 2.86 -9.71
C LYS A 26 -4.32 3.77 -8.78
N THR A 27 -5.48 3.31 -8.31
CA THR A 27 -6.29 4.06 -7.34
C THR A 27 -5.57 4.23 -6.01
N GLN A 28 -4.88 3.21 -5.53
CA GLN A 28 -4.13 3.29 -4.29
C GLN A 28 -2.92 4.23 -4.42
N ILE A 29 -2.22 4.22 -5.56
CA ILE A 29 -1.14 5.18 -5.86
C ILE A 29 -1.66 6.61 -5.76
N ARG A 30 -2.80 6.90 -6.41
CA ARG A 30 -3.41 8.24 -6.36
C ARG A 30 -3.80 8.66 -4.94
N LYS A 31 -4.37 7.75 -4.15
CA LYS A 31 -4.71 8.01 -2.74
C LYS A 31 -3.46 8.27 -1.90
N ASN A 32 -2.42 7.46 -2.07
CA ASN A 32 -1.17 7.62 -1.35
C ASN A 32 -0.48 8.94 -1.71
N SER A 33 -0.46 9.34 -2.99
CA SER A 33 0.07 10.64 -3.40
C SER A 33 -0.64 11.79 -2.68
N LYS A 34 -1.97 11.80 -2.63
CA LYS A 34 -2.72 12.85 -1.90
C LYS A 34 -2.36 12.90 -0.41
N VAL A 35 -2.16 11.74 0.21
CA VAL A 35 -1.74 11.66 1.62
C VAL A 35 -0.31 12.17 1.81
N ILE A 36 0.60 11.84 0.88
CA ILE A 36 1.97 12.33 0.86
C ILE A 36 1.99 13.86 0.75
N ASP A 37 1.26 14.43 -0.22
CA ASP A 37 1.18 15.88 -0.45
C ASP A 37 0.67 16.59 0.82
N PHE A 38 -0.42 16.09 1.42
CA PHE A 38 -0.95 16.61 2.67
C PHE A 38 0.06 16.55 3.82
N LEU A 39 0.80 15.45 3.95
CA LEU A 39 1.79 15.29 5.02
C LEU A 39 3.00 16.21 4.82
N ILE A 40 3.46 16.39 3.57
CA ILE A 40 4.53 17.34 3.23
C ILE A 40 4.09 18.77 3.58
N GLU A 41 2.90 19.17 3.14
CA GLU A 41 2.36 20.50 3.47
C GLU A 41 2.26 20.70 4.97
N ARG A 42 1.77 19.70 5.72
CA ARG A 42 1.63 19.81 7.17
C ARG A 42 2.98 19.91 7.88
N ILE A 43 3.99 19.17 7.41
CA ILE A 43 5.35 19.26 7.92
C ILE A 43 5.96 20.63 7.62
N ASP A 44 5.76 21.15 6.41
CA ASP A 44 6.25 22.47 5.98
C ASP A 44 5.64 23.59 6.85
N LEU A 45 4.33 23.54 7.08
CA LEU A 45 3.64 24.47 7.97
C LEU A 45 4.24 24.46 9.39
N LEU A 46 4.47 23.27 9.95
CA LEU A 46 5.01 23.11 11.30
C LEU A 46 6.46 23.58 11.43
N ILE A 47 7.30 23.31 10.41
CA ILE A 47 8.73 23.66 10.44
C ILE A 47 8.94 25.14 10.09
N ASN A 48 8.33 25.61 9.00
CA ASN A 48 8.68 26.89 8.39
C ASN A 48 7.73 28.03 8.79
N ARG A 49 6.43 27.77 8.91
CA ARG A 49 5.44 28.85 9.15
C ARG A 49 5.10 29.08 10.61
N GLU A 50 4.94 28.01 11.38
CA GLU A 50 4.54 28.12 12.80
C GLU A 50 5.75 28.26 13.75
N LYS A 51 6.98 27.97 13.28
CA LYS A 51 8.26 27.98 14.05
C LYS A 51 8.20 27.26 15.41
N CYS A 52 7.17 26.45 15.64
CA CYS A 52 6.87 25.91 16.94
C CYS A 52 6.14 24.57 16.77
N PRO A 53 6.86 23.45 16.59
CA PRO A 53 6.27 22.18 16.95
C PRO A 53 6.09 22.22 18.46
N LYS A 54 4.90 22.64 18.92
CA LYS A 54 4.54 22.63 20.36
C LYS A 54 4.80 21.26 21.01
N ASP A 55 4.90 20.22 20.19
CA ASP A 55 5.33 18.88 20.56
C ASP A 55 6.21 18.26 19.45
N ALA A 56 7.50 18.06 19.74
CA ALA A 56 8.45 17.41 18.82
C ALA A 56 7.98 16.00 18.40
N ASN A 57 7.16 15.34 19.22
CA ASN A 57 6.61 14.03 18.90
C ASN A 57 5.59 14.09 17.75
N THR A 58 4.86 15.19 17.63
CA THR A 58 3.88 15.38 16.54
C THR A 58 4.58 15.48 15.19
N LEU A 59 5.68 16.24 15.11
CA LEU A 59 6.49 16.33 13.89
C LEU A 59 7.10 14.97 13.52
N LEU A 60 7.63 14.25 14.51
CA LEU A 60 8.18 12.91 14.31
C LEU A 60 7.11 11.92 13.81
N MET A 61 5.89 12.00 14.37
CA MET A 61 4.75 11.19 13.91
C MET A 61 4.43 11.46 12.44
N PHE A 62 4.36 12.73 12.02
CA PHE A 62 4.09 13.08 10.62
C PHE A 62 5.19 12.58 9.69
N ARG A 63 6.47 12.74 10.05
CA ARG A 63 7.60 12.21 9.29
C ARG A 63 7.56 10.69 9.16
N LYS A 64 7.24 9.97 10.24
CA LYS A 64 7.10 8.51 10.22
C LYS A 64 5.96 8.07 9.29
N ARG A 65 4.82 8.74 9.37
CA ARG A 65 3.67 8.48 8.48
C ARG A 65 4.00 8.78 7.02
N LEU A 66 4.71 9.86 6.74
CA LEU A 66 5.16 10.25 5.41
C LEU A 66 6.07 9.17 4.81
N ASN A 67 7.08 8.73 5.56
CA ASN A 67 8.00 7.68 5.11
C ASN A 67 7.26 6.38 4.75
N ILE A 68 6.30 5.96 5.58
CA ILE A 68 5.49 4.76 5.29
C ILE A 68 4.66 4.97 4.01
N ALA A 69 3.99 6.12 3.88
CA ALA A 69 3.17 6.42 2.72
C ALA A 69 3.98 6.47 1.42
N MET A 70 5.17 7.07 1.46
CA MET A 70 6.11 7.11 0.33
C MET A 70 6.60 5.71 -0.05
N ALA A 71 7.13 4.94 0.90
CA ALA A 71 7.65 3.59 0.65
C ALA A 71 6.57 2.67 0.04
N GLU A 72 5.33 2.77 0.52
CA GLU A 72 4.23 2.01 -0.06
C GLU A 72 3.83 2.49 -1.44
N ASN A 73 3.80 3.80 -1.68
CA ASN A 73 3.52 4.36 -2.99
C ASN A 73 4.55 3.92 -4.03
N ASP A 74 5.83 3.93 -3.66
CA ASP A 74 6.93 3.49 -4.52
C ASP A 74 6.87 2.00 -4.78
N THR A 75 6.52 1.18 -3.78
CA THR A 75 6.28 -0.25 -3.98
C THR A 75 5.16 -0.50 -4.98
N PHE A 76 4.04 0.23 -4.86
CA PHE A 76 2.92 0.11 -5.81
C PHE A 76 3.30 0.53 -7.23
N ARG A 77 4.04 1.65 -7.36
CA ARG A 77 4.54 2.12 -8.66
C ARG A 77 5.51 1.12 -9.28
N HIS A 78 6.41 0.56 -8.48
CA HIS A 78 7.38 -0.43 -8.94
C HIS A 78 6.69 -1.69 -9.47
N VAL A 79 5.70 -2.22 -8.76
CA VAL A 79 4.92 -3.39 -9.22
C VAL A 79 4.15 -3.08 -10.49
N LEU A 80 3.57 -1.89 -10.60
CA LEU A 80 2.86 -1.45 -11.81
C LEU A 80 3.82 -1.31 -13.00
N TRP A 81 4.99 -0.71 -12.80
CA TRP A 81 6.03 -0.57 -13.81
C TRP A 81 6.53 -1.94 -14.29
N LEU A 82 6.86 -2.85 -13.37
CA LEU A 82 7.28 -4.21 -13.70
C LEU A 82 6.22 -4.97 -14.51
N HIS A 83 4.94 -4.80 -14.15
CA HIS A 83 3.84 -5.38 -14.89
C HIS A 83 3.73 -4.81 -16.32
N GLN A 84 3.78 -3.49 -16.48
CA GLN A 84 3.67 -2.81 -17.77
C GLN A 84 4.82 -3.12 -18.72
N HIS A 85 6.04 -3.27 -18.20
CA HIS A 85 7.22 -3.54 -19.03
C HIS A 85 7.48 -5.03 -19.27
N HIS A 86 6.56 -5.92 -18.90
CA HIS A 86 6.70 -7.38 -19.04
C HIS A 86 8.02 -7.96 -18.48
N GLN A 87 8.74 -7.21 -17.64
CA GLN A 87 10.01 -7.63 -17.02
C GLN A 87 9.80 -8.47 -15.77
N PHE A 88 8.68 -9.21 -15.69
CA PHE A 88 8.40 -10.13 -14.61
C PHE A 88 9.23 -11.42 -14.76
N LYS A 89 10.55 -11.31 -14.53
CA LYS A 89 11.43 -12.43 -14.23
C LYS A 89 11.54 -12.54 -12.71
N TRP A 90 10.72 -13.37 -12.08
CA TRP A 90 10.85 -13.75 -10.66
C TRP A 90 12.12 -14.57 -10.38
N ARG A 91 13.29 -14.17 -10.89
CA ARG A 91 14.48 -15.03 -10.83
C ARG A 91 15.11 -15.14 -9.45
N THR A 92 14.69 -14.37 -8.44
CA THR A 92 15.30 -14.41 -7.11
C THR A 92 14.36 -13.99 -5.97
N LEU A 93 13.11 -14.47 -5.92
CA LEU A 93 12.34 -14.38 -4.67
C LEU A 93 12.55 -15.67 -3.85
N PRO A 94 12.95 -15.58 -2.57
CA PRO A 94 12.96 -16.74 -1.68
C PRO A 94 11.59 -17.43 -1.70
N LYS A 95 11.56 -18.77 -1.76
CA LYS A 95 10.32 -19.56 -1.87
C LYS A 95 9.30 -19.28 -0.75
N ASP A 96 9.74 -18.69 0.35
CA ASP A 96 8.93 -18.39 1.52
C ASP A 96 8.28 -17.00 1.47
N LEU A 97 8.61 -16.15 0.48
CA LEU A 97 8.05 -14.82 0.36
C LEU A 97 6.77 -14.86 -0.48
N PRO A 98 5.61 -14.42 0.06
CA PRO A 98 4.36 -14.43 -0.69
C PRO A 98 4.49 -13.57 -1.93
N ASP A 99 3.95 -14.05 -3.06
CA ASP A 99 3.87 -13.32 -4.33
C ASP A 99 3.53 -11.84 -4.06
N PRO A 100 4.43 -10.89 -4.40
CA PRO A 100 4.25 -9.47 -4.13
C PRO A 100 2.92 -8.91 -4.62
N VAL A 101 2.35 -9.43 -5.71
CA VAL A 101 1.00 -9.06 -6.14
C VAL A 101 -0.02 -9.48 -5.09
N THR A 102 0.01 -10.74 -4.66
CA THR A 102 -0.81 -11.28 -3.58
C THR A 102 -0.59 -10.56 -2.25
N PHE A 103 0.67 -10.25 -1.88
CA PHE A 103 1.00 -9.47 -0.69
C PHE A 103 0.38 -8.08 -0.71
N LEU A 104 0.49 -7.37 -1.84
CA LEU A 104 -0.08 -6.02 -1.99
C LEU A 104 -1.60 -6.06 -1.98
N VAL A 105 -2.23 -7.00 -2.68
CA VAL A 105 -3.68 -7.18 -2.67
C VAL A 105 -4.18 -7.50 -1.26
N ASN A 106 -3.51 -8.38 -0.53
CA ASN A 106 -3.86 -8.71 0.85
C ASN A 106 -3.69 -7.48 1.76
N ARG A 107 -2.60 -6.73 1.62
CA ARG A 107 -2.37 -5.51 2.41
C ARG A 107 -3.43 -4.45 2.17
N ILE A 108 -3.90 -4.30 0.92
CA ILE A 108 -5.00 -3.36 0.60
C ILE A 108 -6.32 -3.85 1.21
N LYS A 109 -6.62 -5.14 1.14
CA LYS A 109 -7.82 -5.73 1.78
C LYS A 109 -7.79 -5.56 3.30
N THR A 110 -6.67 -5.84 3.96
CA THR A 110 -6.51 -5.66 5.41
C THR A 110 -6.76 -4.21 5.82
N ARG A 111 -6.27 -3.24 5.03
CA ARG A 111 -6.54 -1.82 5.29
C ARG A 111 -8.00 -1.45 5.17
N GLN A 112 -8.68 -1.95 4.15
CA GLN A 112 -10.12 -1.73 3.99
C GLN A 112 -10.90 -2.33 5.16
N GLN A 113 -10.55 -3.53 5.59
CA GLN A 113 -11.16 -4.18 6.76
C GLN A 113 -10.90 -3.41 8.06
N THR A 114 -9.68 -2.93 8.26
CA THR A 114 -9.32 -2.13 9.45
C THR A 114 -10.08 -0.80 9.46
N ALA A 115 -10.20 -0.14 8.32
CA ALA A 115 -10.97 1.10 8.19
C ALA A 115 -12.47 0.89 8.45
N ILE A 116 -13.06 -0.19 7.93
CA ILE A 116 -14.45 -0.56 8.19
C ILE A 116 -14.64 -0.90 9.67
N ALA A 117 -13.75 -1.69 10.27
CA ALA A 117 -13.82 -2.05 11.69
C ALA A 117 -13.74 -0.80 12.60
N SER A 118 -12.88 0.17 12.26
CA SER A 118 -12.79 1.43 13.00
C SER A 118 -14.02 2.34 12.88
N LEU A 119 -14.83 2.16 11.83
CA LEU A 119 -16.10 2.87 11.64
C LEU A 119 -17.25 2.18 12.39
N CYS A 120 -17.22 0.85 12.53
CA CYS A 120 -18.25 0.08 13.25
C CYS A 120 -18.07 0.08 14.78
N MET A 121 -16.90 0.47 15.31
CA MET A 121 -16.64 0.57 16.75
C MET A 121 -16.81 2.00 17.31
N LYS A 122 -17.45 2.90 16.55
CA LYS A 122 -17.90 4.22 16.99
C LYS A 122 -19.41 4.24 17.07
#